data_AF-A0A2M7YYZ7-F1
#
_entry.id   AF-A0A2M7YYZ7-F1
#
_cell.length_a   1.000
_cell.length_b   1.000
_cell.length_c   1.000
_cell.angle_alpha   90.00
_cell.angle_beta   90.00
_cell.angle_gamma   90.00
#
_symmetry.space_group_name_H-M   'P 1'
#
loop_
_entity.id
_entity.type
_entity.pdbx_description
1 polymer ?
#
loop_
_entity_poly.entity_id
_entity_poly.type
_entity_poly.pdbx_seq_one_letter_code
_entity_poly.pdbx_strand_id
1 'polypeptide(L)'
;MGFFAISGLLNGVAAIGLAFFVYLRAPKDPRHWTFGLFGISTALWSFGYFTWQISDSEASALLNLRILMAGAIFIPVTFLHHVFCLLRKEDSYWTILKWNYLAGGIF
;
A
#
# COMPACT_ATOMS: atom_id res chain seq x y z
N MET A 1 20.92 2.23 13.66
CA MET A 1 19.80 1.88 12.77
C MET A 1 20.03 0.48 12.23
N GLY A 2 19.12 -0.45 12.53
CA GLY A 2 19.26 -1.83 12.06
C GLY A 2 19.04 -1.94 10.55
N PHE A 3 19.60 -2.99 9.94
CA PHE A 3 19.41 -3.32 8.51
C PHE A 3 17.93 -3.32 8.10
N PHE A 4 17.06 -3.85 8.96
CA PHE A 4 15.62 -3.93 8.73
C PHE A 4 14.95 -2.56 8.62
N ALA A 5 15.27 -1.60 9.50
CA ALA A 5 14.73 -0.24 9.43
C ALA A 5 15.06 0.43 8.08
N ILE A 6 16.34 0.36 7.67
CA ILE A 6 16.79 0.93 6.40
C ILE A 6 16.07 0.28 5.21
N SER A 7 15.87 -1.04 5.25
CA SER A 7 15.12 -1.75 4.20
C SER A 7 13.68 -1.23 4.06
N GLY A 8 13.01 -0.92 5.17
CA GLY A 8 11.69 -0.32 5.17
C GLY A 8 11.69 1.06 4.51
N LEU A 9 12.65 1.92 4.86
CA LEU A 9 12.75 3.25 4.27
C LEU A 9 12.97 3.19 2.75
N LEU A 10 13.91 2.36 2.29
CA LEU A 10 14.20 2.19 0.87
C LEU A 10 13.01 1.64 0.10
N ASN A 11 12.30 0.65 0.66
CA ASN A 11 11.07 0.11 0.06
C ASN A 11 9.99 1.19 -0.04
N GLY A 12 9.81 2.01 0.99
CA GLY A 12 8.81 3.09 0.98
C GLY A 12 9.10 4.13 -0.09
N VAL A 13 10.36 4.57 -0.20
CA VAL A 13 10.79 5.52 -1.23
C VAL A 13 10.64 4.94 -2.65
N ALA A 14 11.03 3.68 -2.85
CA ALA A 14 10.87 3.01 -4.13
C ALA A 14 9.38 2.85 -4.50
N ALA A 15 8.55 2.40 -3.56
CA ALA A 15 7.12 2.19 -3.77
C ALA A 15 6.40 3.49 -4.11
N ILE A 16 6.64 4.58 -3.36
CA ILE A 16 5.98 5.86 -3.63
C ILE A 16 6.50 6.50 -4.93
N GLY A 17 7.81 6.38 -5.22
CA GLY A 17 8.40 6.86 -6.46
C GLY A 17 7.83 6.17 -7.69
N LEU A 18 7.70 4.84 -7.65
CA LEU A 18 7.06 4.06 -8.71
C LEU A 18 5.57 4.36 -8.82
N ALA A 19 4.84 4.43 -7.70
CA ALA A 19 3.42 4.77 -7.68
C ALA A 19 3.16 6.11 -8.38
N PHE A 20 3.95 7.13 -8.02
CA PHE A 20 3.88 8.46 -8.60
C PHE A 20 4.22 8.45 -10.09
N PHE A 21 5.34 7.82 -10.46
CA PHE A 21 5.79 7.72 -11.85
C PHE A 21 4.74 7.05 -12.75
N VAL A 22 4.18 5.91 -12.32
CA VAL A 22 3.17 5.18 -13.08
C VAL A 22 1.86 5.96 -13.12
N TYR A 23 1.37 6.48 -11.99
CA TYR A 23 0.12 7.24 -11.96
C TYR A 23 0.13 8.42 -12.94
N LEU A 24 1.22 9.19 -12.99
CA LEU A 24 1.33 10.36 -13.86
C LEU A 24 1.32 10.04 -15.36
N ARG A 25 1.61 8.80 -15.77
CA ARG A 25 1.60 8.42 -17.19
C ARG A 25 0.20 8.45 -17.79
N ALA A 26 -0.81 8.00 -17.05
CA ALA A 26 -2.20 8.04 -17.48
C ALA A 26 -3.16 8.03 -16.27
N PRO A 27 -3.36 9.17 -15.58
CA PRO A 27 -4.14 9.24 -14.34
C PRO A 27 -5.59 8.76 -14.43
N LYS A 28 -6.17 8.78 -15.64
CA LYS A 28 -7.55 8.35 -15.92
C LYS A 28 -7.65 6.86 -16.26
N ASP A 29 -6.54 6.18 -16.48
CA ASP A 29 -6.51 4.77 -16.85
C ASP A 29 -6.50 3.89 -15.59
N PRO A 30 -7.46 2.96 -15.43
CA PRO A 30 -7.53 2.03 -14.30
C PRO A 30 -6.22 1.32 -13.98
N ARG A 31 -5.44 0.97 -15.00
CA ARG A 31 -4.16 0.26 -14.81
C ARG A 31 -3.13 1.11 -14.07
N HIS A 32 -3.19 2.44 -14.19
CA HIS A 32 -2.19 3.34 -13.61
C HIS A 32 -2.59 3.80 -12.21
N TRP A 33 -3.86 4.17 -11.98
CA TRP A 33 -4.27 4.60 -10.65
C TRP A 33 -4.41 3.45 -9.66
N THR A 34 -4.80 2.25 -10.09
CA THR A 34 -4.79 1.06 -9.21
C THR A 34 -3.38 0.65 -8.81
N PHE A 35 -2.39 0.78 -9.71
CA PHE A 35 -0.98 0.64 -9.36
C PHE A 35 -0.55 1.69 -8.32
N GLY A 36 -1.03 2.93 -8.49
CA GLY A 36 -0.84 4.00 -7.52
C GLY A 36 -1.35 3.63 -6.13
N LEU A 37 -2.56 3.07 -6.02
CA LEU A 37 -3.11 2.60 -4.74
C LEU A 37 -2.24 1.50 -4.12
N PHE A 38 -1.83 0.51 -4.91
CA PHE A 38 -0.95 -0.56 -4.45
C PHE A 38 0.38 -0.03 -3.91
N GLY A 39 1.00 0.91 -4.63
CA GLY A 39 2.24 1.53 -4.20
C GLY A 39 2.07 2.41 -2.95
N ILE A 40 0.95 3.12 -2.79
CA ILE A 40 0.64 3.89 -1.57
C ILE A 40 0.47 2.96 -0.37
N SER A 41 -0.28 1.86 -0.49
CA SER A 41 -0.44 0.88 0.58
C SER A 41 0.90 0.26 0.99
N THR A 42 1.74 -0.07 0.00
CA THR A 42 3.10 -0.58 0.22
C THR A 42 4.00 0.45 0.89
N ALA A 43 3.92 1.73 0.50
CA ALA A 43 4.68 2.81 1.10
C ALA A 43 4.25 3.08 2.55
N LEU A 44 2.94 3.04 2.83
CA LEU A 44 2.40 3.22 4.19
C LEU A 44 2.90 2.13 5.13
N TRP A 45 2.86 0.87 4.68
CA TRP A 45 3.46 -0.25 5.41
C TRP A 45 4.97 -0.03 5.63
N SER A 46 5.70 0.34 4.58
CA SER A 46 7.16 0.47 4.61
C SER A 46 7.64 1.61 5.51
N PHE A 47 6.98 2.77 5.45
CA PHE A 47 7.30 3.91 6.31
C PHE A 47 6.90 3.64 7.75
N GLY A 48 5.73 3.07 8.00
CA GLY A 48 5.34 2.64 9.35
C GLY A 48 6.30 1.60 9.92
N TYR A 49 6.82 0.69 9.07
CA TYR A 49 7.83 -0.30 9.43
C TYR A 49 9.21 0.29 9.72
N PHE A 50 9.59 1.39 9.07
CA PHE A 50 10.80 2.13 9.41
C PHE A 50 10.63 2.87 10.74
N THR A 51 9.54 3.62 10.90
CA THR A 51 9.32 4.54 12.02
C THR A 51 9.11 3.82 13.36
N TRP A 52 8.45 2.65 13.40
CA TRP A 52 8.32 1.90 14.67
C TRP A 52 9.67 1.38 15.18
N GLN A 53 10.60 1.01 14.30
CA GLN A 53 11.93 0.51 14.71
C GLN A 53 12.85 1.57 15.28
N ILE A 54 12.60 2.84 14.94
CA ILE A 54 13.39 3.97 15.40
C ILE A 54 12.67 4.80 16.47
N SER A 55 11.52 4.32 16.93
CA SER A 55 10.70 5.03 17.92
C SER A 55 11.32 4.96 19.31
N ASP A 56 11.45 6.11 19.96
CA ASP A 56 11.99 6.24 21.32
C ASP A 56 10.94 6.03 22.43
N SER A 57 9.67 5.82 22.06
CA SER A 57 8.58 5.57 23.00
C SER A 57 7.64 4.48 22.52
N GLU A 58 7.07 3.75 23.49
CA GLU A 58 6.07 2.71 23.24
C GLU A 58 4.85 3.26 22.51
N ALA A 59 4.36 4.44 22.89
CA ALA A 59 3.21 5.08 22.27
C ALA A 59 3.46 5.40 20.78
N SER A 60 4.66 5.90 20.44
CA SER A 60 5.05 6.13 19.04
C SER A 60 5.17 4.82 18.27
N ALA A 61 5.82 3.81 18.86
CA ALA A 61 5.97 2.50 18.21
C ALA A 61 4.59 1.87 17.92
N LEU A 62 3.67 1.90 18.88
CA LEU A 62 2.32 1.36 18.73
C LEU A 62 1.51 2.10 17.66
N LEU A 63 1.61 3.43 17.59
CA LEU A 63 0.96 4.21 16.53
C LEU A 63 1.49 3.80 15.15
N ASN A 64 2.80 3.70 14.99
CA ASN A 64 3.42 3.32 13.72
C ASN A 64 3.14 1.86 13.33
N LEU A 65 3.02 0.95 14.31
CA LEU A 65 2.51 -0.40 14.10
C LEU A 65 1.07 -0.37 13.57
N ARG A 66 0.18 0.46 14.11
CA ARG A 66 -1.19 0.58 13.58
C ARG A 66 -1.21 1.11 12.15
N ILE A 67 -0.39 2.13 11.87
CA ILE A 67 -0.25 2.69 10.52
C ILE A 67 0.26 1.63 9.53
N LEU A 68 1.30 0.88 9.90
CA LEU A 68 1.85 -0.12 9.00
C LEU A 68 0.87 -1.27 8.76
N MET A 69 0.10 -1.67 9.79
CA MET A 69 -0.94 -2.69 9.64
C MET A 69 -2.05 -2.23 8.70
N ALA A 70 -2.48 -0.98 8.77
CA ALA A 70 -3.42 -0.42 7.80
C ALA A 70 -2.88 -0.53 6.37
N GLY A 71 -1.60 -0.18 6.16
CA GLY A 71 -0.92 -0.42 4.88
C GLY A 71 -0.95 -1.89 4.47
N ALA A 72 -0.57 -2.80 5.36
CA ALA A 72 -0.52 -4.24 5.12
C ALA A 72 -1.87 -4.85 4.71
N ILE A 73 -2.96 -4.41 5.34
CA ILE A 73 -4.32 -4.87 5.04
C ILE A 73 -4.72 -4.49 3.61
N PHE A 74 -4.38 -3.28 3.18
CA PHE A 74 -4.76 -2.80 1.84
C PHE A 74 -3.83 -3.27 0.72
N ILE A 75 -2.60 -3.71 0.99
CA ILE A 75 -1.67 -4.26 -0.03
C ILE A 75 -2.33 -5.36 -0.88
N PRO A 76 -2.88 -6.46 -0.32
CA PRO A 76 -3.48 -7.52 -1.13
C PRO A 76 -4.72 -7.06 -1.89
N VAL A 77 -5.56 -6.20 -1.27
CA VAL A 77 -6.79 -5.69 -1.89
C VAL A 77 -6.49 -4.81 -3.10
N THR A 78 -5.55 -3.87 -2.95
CA THR A 78 -5.14 -2.95 -4.00
C THR A 78 -4.33 -3.66 -5.09
N PHE A 79 -3.52 -4.65 -4.74
CA PHE A 79 -2.83 -5.50 -5.71
C PHE A 79 -3.82 -6.32 -6.55
N LEU A 80 -4.82 -6.95 -5.93
CA LEU A 80 -5.85 -7.69 -6.64
C LEU A 80 -6.64 -6.79 -7.60
N HIS A 81 -7.00 -5.59 -7.14
CA HIS A 81 -7.64 -4.58 -7.99
C HIS A 81 -6.77 -4.24 -9.20
N HIS A 82 -5.48 -4.01 -8.98
CA HIS A 82 -4.54 -3.73 -10.06
C HIS A 82 -4.45 -4.89 -11.06
N VAL A 83 -4.37 -6.14 -10.59
CA VAL A 83 -4.36 -7.33 -11.45
C VAL A 83 -5.63 -7.42 -12.30
N PHE A 84 -6.81 -7.16 -11.73
CA PHE A 84 -8.05 -7.17 -12.52
C PHE A 84 -8.07 -6.08 -13.60
N CYS A 85 -7.62 -4.86 -13.29
CA CYS A 85 -7.50 -3.80 -14.29
C CYS A 85 -6.46 -4.11 -15.37
N LEU A 86 -5.34 -4.77 -15.03
CA LEU A 86 -4.34 -5.23 -16.00
C LEU A 86 -4.94 -6.26 -16.97
N LEU A 87 -5.77 -7.16 -16.44
CA LEU A 87 -6.46 -8.20 -17.21
C LEU A 87 -7.74 -7.73 -17.90
N ARG A 88 -8.17 -6.48 -17.67
CA ARG A 88 -9.45 -5.92 -18.14
C ARG A 88 -10.66 -6.74 -17.68
N LYS A 89 -10.64 -7.18 -16.42
CA LYS A 89 -11.69 -8.01 -15.79
C LYS A 89 -12.30 -7.35 -14.56
N GLU A 90 -12.01 -6.08 -14.30
CA GLU A 90 -12.49 -5.33 -13.14
C GLU A 90 -14.01 -5.33 -13.02
N ASP A 91 -14.74 -5.19 -14.13
CA ASP A 91 -16.21 -5.18 -14.13
C ASP A 91 -16.79 -6.55 -13.75
N SER A 92 -16.17 -7.64 -14.21
CA SER A 92 -16.61 -9.01 -13.92
C SER A 92 -16.42 -9.40 -12.46
N TYR A 93 -15.44 -8.78 -11.78
CA TYR A 93 -15.08 -9.10 -10.39
C TYR A 93 -15.29 -7.93 -9.43
N TRP A 94 -16.05 -6.91 -9.82
CA TRP A 94 -16.26 -5.71 -9.02
C TRP A 94 -16.87 -6.03 -7.64
N THR A 95 -17.79 -6.98 -7.56
CA THR A 95 -18.37 -7.43 -6.29
C THR A 95 -17.31 -8.00 -5.34
N ILE A 96 -16.36 -8.77 -5.87
CA ILE A 96 -15.25 -9.33 -5.06
C ILE A 96 -14.36 -8.21 -4.55
N LEU A 97 -14.01 -7.24 -5.40
CA LEU A 97 -13.22 -6.08 -5.01
C LEU A 97 -13.92 -5.28 -3.91
N LYS A 98 -15.21 -4.97 -4.09
CA LYS A 98 -16.00 -4.22 -3.10
C LYS A 98 -15.98 -4.89 -1.73
N TRP A 99 -16.19 -6.22 -1.67
CA TRP A 99 -16.16 -6.94 -0.40
C TRP A 99 -14.77 -6.96 0.24
N ASN A 100 -13.70 -7.07 -0.56
CA ASN A 100 -12.33 -7.01 -0.04
C ASN A 100 -11.98 -5.62 0.51
N TYR A 101 -12.39 -4.54 -0.17
CA TYR A 101 -12.23 -3.18 0.35
C TYR A 101 -13.03 -2.94 1.64
N LEU A 102 -14.26 -3.44 1.71
CA LEU A 102 -15.08 -3.33 2.93
C LEU A 102 -14.47 -4.12 4.09
N ALA A 103 -14.07 -5.36 3.85
CA ALA A 103 -13.39 -6.17 4.87
C ALA A 103 -12.10 -5.48 5.34
N GLY A 104 -11.27 -4.99 4.41
CA GLY A 104 -10.04 -4.26 4.75
C GLY A 104 -10.25 -2.91 5.43
N GLY A 105 -11.45 -2.31 5.35
CA GLY A 105 -11.79 -1.11 6.13
C GLY A 105 -12.32 -1.41 7.53
N ILE A 106 -12.71 -2.65 7.81
CA ILE A 106 -13.21 -3.10 9.13
C ILE A 106 -12.07 -3.62 10.01
N PHE A 107 -11.08 -4.29 9.40
CA PHE A 107 -9.87 -4.77 10.07
C PHE A 107 -8.79 -3.68 10.13
#